data_AF-A0AA41L449-F1
#
_entry.id   AF-A0AA41L449-F1
#
_cell.length_a   1.000
_cell.length_b   1.000
_cell.length_c   1.000
_cell.angle_alpha   90.00
_cell.angle_beta   90.00
_cell.angle_gamma   90.00
#
_symmetry.space_group_name_H-M   'P 1'
#
loop_
_entity.id
_entity.type
_entity.pdbx_description
1 polymer ?
#
loop_
_entity_poly.entity_id
_entity_poly.type
_entity_poly.pdbx_seq_one_letter_code
_entity_poly.pdbx_strand_id
1 'polypeptide(L)'
;MKSPYLEICRLLASSGYSLRDISEFLDFSMRQSPNGTVREIEAMRHEINHWISNTDFDEPRDYSHSEFNETAQKVERLLIYDVGMPKSVAIEILSHELILRYPGLLLPPEGRKGFLAWIRRVASIVPEKELLHIATNIRNRSVHDLPTDWRLK
;
A
#
# COMPACT_ATOMS: atom_id res chain seq x y z
N MET A 1 18.30 -23.91 23.44
CA MET A 1 17.61 -24.36 22.21
C MET A 1 16.25 -23.67 22.16
N LYS A 2 15.93 -22.90 21.12
CA LYS A 2 14.59 -22.31 20.98
C LYS A 2 13.66 -23.40 20.49
N SER A 3 12.57 -23.64 21.21
CA SER A 3 11.59 -24.66 20.83
C SER A 3 10.81 -24.15 19.60
N PRO A 4 10.75 -24.91 18.48
CA PRO A 4 9.98 -24.54 17.30
C PRO A 4 8.49 -24.32 17.62
N TYR A 5 7.98 -25.00 18.65
CA TYR A 5 6.65 -24.79 19.20
C TYR A 5 6.42 -23.34 19.67
N LEU A 6 7.37 -22.77 20.43
CA LEU A 6 7.26 -21.41 20.94
C LEU A 6 7.30 -20.35 19.83
N GLU A 7 8.01 -20.64 18.74
CA GLU A 7 8.08 -19.75 17.59
C GLU A 7 6.75 -19.72 16.84
N ILE A 8 6.12 -20.88 16.63
CA ILE A 8 4.78 -20.99 16.04
C ILE A 8 3.74 -20.29 16.92
N CYS A 9 3.77 -20.52 18.24
CA CYS A 9 2.84 -19.84 19.15
C CYS A 9 3.00 -18.32 19.12
N ARG A 10 4.23 -17.80 18.98
CA ARG A 10 4.46 -16.36 18.83
C ARG A 10 3.91 -15.82 17.53
N LEU A 11 4.09 -16.54 16.42
CA LEU A 11 3.53 -16.16 15.13
C LEU A 11 2.00 -16.09 15.20
N LEU A 12 1.36 -17.10 15.79
CA LEU A 12 -0.09 -17.13 16.00
C LEU A 12 -0.58 -16.01 16.93
N ALA A 13 0.17 -15.67 17.98
CA ALA A 13 -0.17 -14.55 18.86
C ALA A 13 -0.04 -13.19 18.16
N SER A 14 0.86 -13.08 17.19
CA SER A 14 1.13 -11.84 16.45
C SER A 14 0.26 -11.62 15.20
N SER A 15 -0.46 -12.63 14.73
CA SER A 15 -1.25 -12.57 13.50
C SER A 15 -2.62 -11.89 13.66
N GLY A 16 -3.04 -11.59 14.89
CA GLY A 16 -4.30 -10.89 15.17
C GLY A 16 -5.55 -11.76 15.08
N TYR A 17 -5.42 -13.07 14.89
CA TYR A 17 -6.55 -14.00 14.94
C TYR A 17 -7.12 -14.10 16.37
N SER A 18 -8.44 -14.26 16.47
CA SER A 18 -9.06 -14.50 17.76
C SER A 18 -8.68 -15.89 18.29
N LEU A 19 -8.68 -16.05 19.62
CA LEU A 19 -8.41 -17.36 20.25
C LEU A 19 -9.40 -18.43 19.75
N ARG A 20 -10.63 -18.03 19.44
CA ARG A 20 -11.67 -18.90 18.88
C ARG A 20 -11.26 -19.43 17.50
N ASP A 21 -10.83 -18.56 16.59
CA ASP A 21 -10.43 -18.98 15.24
C ASP A 21 -9.21 -19.91 15.28
N ILE A 22 -8.24 -19.61 16.16
CA ILE A 22 -7.08 -20.48 16.37
C ILE A 22 -7.50 -21.85 16.89
N SER A 23 -8.46 -21.90 17.84
CA SER A 23 -8.97 -23.17 18.37
C SER A 23 -9.72 -23.98 17.33
N GLU A 24 -10.57 -23.34 16.52
CA GLU A 24 -11.32 -23.99 15.44
C GLU A 24 -10.36 -24.56 14.37
N PHE A 25 -9.29 -23.83 14.04
CA PHE A 25 -8.24 -24.29 13.14
C PHE A 25 -7.48 -25.51 13.68
N LEU A 26 -7.08 -25.48 14.96
CA LEU A 26 -6.36 -26.60 15.58
C LEU A 26 -7.25 -27.84 15.67
N ASP A 27 -8.53 -27.68 16.02
CA ASP A 27 -9.49 -28.78 16.04
C ASP A 27 -9.70 -29.38 14.64
N PHE A 28 -9.78 -28.54 13.61
CA PHE A 28 -9.84 -28.99 12.22
C PHE A 28 -8.57 -29.76 11.82
N SER A 29 -7.40 -29.23 12.16
CA SER A 29 -6.11 -29.87 11.85
C SER A 29 -5.92 -31.20 12.58
N MET A 30 -6.44 -31.33 13.80
CA MET A 30 -6.40 -32.59 14.55
C MET A 30 -7.37 -33.66 14.02
N ARG A 31 -8.48 -33.25 13.39
CA ARG A 31 -9.43 -34.16 12.72
C ARG A 31 -8.91 -34.64 11.38
N GLN A 32 -8.08 -33.83 10.72
CA GLN A 32 -7.30 -34.27 9.58
C GLN A 32 -6.00 -34.97 10.02
N SER A 33 -5.34 -35.67 9.10
CA SER A 33 -3.97 -36.14 9.38
C SER A 33 -3.02 -34.92 9.45
N PRO A 34 -2.05 -34.87 10.38
CA PRO A 34 -1.09 -33.76 10.46
C PRO A 34 -0.37 -33.47 9.13
N ASN A 35 -0.05 -34.53 8.39
CA ASN A 35 0.56 -34.42 7.06
C ASN A 35 -0.38 -33.83 6.00
N GLY A 36 -1.70 -33.95 6.19
CA GLY A 36 -2.73 -33.35 5.35
C GLY A 36 -2.76 -31.84 5.50
N THR A 37 -2.79 -31.33 6.73
CA THR A 37 -2.78 -29.88 6.98
C THR A 37 -1.48 -29.24 6.47
N VAL A 38 -0.33 -29.90 6.65
CA VAL A 38 0.95 -29.40 6.09
C VAL A 38 0.88 -29.32 4.57
N ARG A 39 0.34 -30.33 3.89
CA ARG A 39 0.15 -30.32 2.43
C ARG A 39 -0.81 -29.24 1.96
N GLU A 40 -1.89 -28.99 2.69
CA GLU A 40 -2.83 -27.90 2.38
C GLU A 40 -2.17 -26.52 2.54
N ILE A 41 -1.37 -26.32 3.60
CA ILE A 41 -0.58 -25.09 3.80
C ILE A 41 0.45 -24.93 2.68
N GLU A 42 1.13 -26.00 2.28
CA GLU A 42 2.08 -25.97 1.15
C GLU A 42 1.37 -25.66 -0.17
N ALA A 43 0.19 -26.24 -0.42
CA ALA A 43 -0.61 -25.96 -1.60
C ALA A 43 -1.04 -24.49 -1.65
N MET A 44 -1.58 -23.95 -0.53
CA MET A 44 -1.91 -22.53 -0.42
C MET A 44 -0.68 -21.64 -0.60
N ARG A 45 0.47 -22.03 -0.06
CA ARG A 45 1.73 -21.28 -0.25
C ARG A 45 2.16 -21.31 -1.72
N HIS A 46 2.03 -22.44 -2.41
CA HIS A 46 2.31 -22.55 -3.83
C HIS A 46 1.34 -21.73 -4.67
N GLU A 47 0.06 -21.71 -4.34
CA GLU A 47 -0.93 -20.84 -5.00
C GLU A 47 -0.58 -19.38 -4.78
N ILE A 48 -0.36 -18.93 -3.54
CA ILE A 48 0.03 -17.55 -3.23
C ILE A 48 1.30 -17.16 -3.98
N ASN A 49 2.31 -18.04 -3.99
CA ASN A 49 3.55 -17.79 -4.73
C ASN A 49 3.32 -17.77 -6.24
N HIS A 50 2.43 -18.61 -6.77
CA HIS A 50 2.05 -18.62 -8.19
C HIS A 50 1.29 -17.35 -8.56
N TRP A 51 0.41 -16.86 -7.69
CA TRP A 51 -0.24 -15.55 -7.84
C TRP A 51 0.80 -14.43 -7.86
N ILE A 52 1.76 -14.46 -6.93
CA ILE A 52 2.84 -13.46 -6.84
C ILE A 52 3.81 -13.56 -8.03
N SER A 53 4.14 -14.76 -8.51
CA SER A 53 5.07 -14.98 -9.63
C SER A 53 4.42 -14.75 -10.98
N ASN A 54 3.14 -15.05 -11.15
CA ASN A 54 2.37 -14.69 -12.35
C ASN A 54 1.91 -13.22 -12.32
N THR A 55 2.26 -12.46 -11.27
CA THR A 55 2.24 -10.99 -11.36
C THR A 55 3.44 -10.45 -12.14
N ASP A 56 4.35 -11.29 -12.63
CA ASP A 56 5.33 -10.98 -13.68
C ASP A 56 4.98 -11.80 -14.95
N PHE A 57 4.39 -11.10 -15.94
CA PHE A 57 4.28 -11.45 -17.36
C PHE A 57 3.46 -12.72 -17.75
N ASP A 58 2.13 -12.63 -17.71
CA ASP A 58 1.27 -12.98 -18.87
C ASP A 58 -0.11 -12.33 -18.71
N GLU A 59 -0.13 -11.00 -18.70
CA GLU A 59 -1.37 -10.22 -18.77
C GLU A 59 -1.83 -10.22 -20.25
N PRO A 60 -3.03 -10.71 -20.59
CA PRO A 60 -3.64 -10.37 -21.86
C PRO A 60 -3.66 -8.84 -21.92
N ARG A 61 -3.07 -8.28 -22.97
CA ARG A 61 -3.10 -6.84 -23.25
C ARG A 61 -4.54 -6.39 -23.45
N ASP A 62 -5.27 -6.21 -22.36
CA ASP A 62 -6.47 -5.39 -22.36
C ASP A 62 -6.00 -3.94 -22.28
N TYR A 63 -6.30 -3.22 -23.36
CA TYR A 63 -5.96 -1.84 -23.65
C TYR A 63 -6.64 -0.82 -22.70
N SER A 64 -6.58 -1.02 -21.38
CA SER A 64 -7.18 -0.12 -20.37
C SER A 64 -6.19 0.45 -19.34
N HIS A 65 -4.91 0.06 -19.35
CA HIS A 65 -3.89 0.47 -18.34
C HIS A 65 -3.17 1.82 -18.59
N SER A 66 -3.66 2.67 -19.49
CA SER A 66 -2.94 3.90 -19.85
C SER A 66 -3.15 5.06 -18.87
N GLU A 67 -4.34 5.23 -18.29
CA GLU A 67 -4.68 6.48 -17.58
C GLU A 67 -4.19 6.48 -16.11
N PHE A 68 -4.45 5.41 -15.37
CA PHE A 68 -4.06 5.29 -13.94
C PHE A 68 -2.55 5.44 -13.73
N ASN A 69 -1.74 4.92 -14.66
CA ASN A 69 -0.29 5.01 -14.57
C ASN A 69 0.19 6.45 -14.82
N GLU A 70 -0.45 7.18 -15.74
CA GLU A 70 -0.10 8.57 -16.01
C GLU A 70 -0.37 9.49 -14.83
N THR A 71 -1.52 9.32 -14.15
CA THR A 71 -1.86 10.19 -13.01
C THR A 71 -0.87 10.01 -11.86
N ALA A 72 -0.51 8.76 -11.53
CA ALA A 72 0.47 8.50 -10.47
C ALA A 72 1.85 9.11 -10.78
N GLN A 73 2.30 9.01 -12.03
CA GLN A 73 3.55 9.63 -12.49
C GLN A 73 3.48 11.16 -12.47
N LYS A 74 2.35 11.76 -12.88
CA LYS A 74 2.14 13.21 -12.85
C LYS A 74 2.18 13.73 -11.41
N VAL A 75 1.55 13.04 -10.46
CA VAL A 75 1.59 13.40 -9.03
C VAL A 75 3.01 13.32 -8.47
N GLU A 76 3.76 12.25 -8.80
CA GLU A 76 5.18 12.15 -8.38
C GLU A 76 6.02 13.27 -8.97
N ARG A 77 5.83 13.61 -10.25
CA ARG A 77 6.50 14.75 -10.91
C ARG A 77 6.24 16.05 -10.16
N LEU A 78 4.96 16.38 -9.92
CA LEU A 78 4.58 17.65 -9.28
C LEU A 78 5.14 17.81 -7.87
N LEU A 79 5.15 16.74 -7.06
CA LEU A 79 5.51 16.86 -5.64
C LEU A 79 6.98 16.58 -5.39
N ILE A 80 7.55 15.56 -6.03
CA ILE A 80 8.92 15.13 -5.73
C ILE A 80 9.91 15.87 -6.61
N TYR A 81 9.63 16.00 -7.90
CA TYR A 81 10.59 16.56 -8.86
C TYR A 81 10.47 18.08 -9.00
N ASP A 82 9.25 18.62 -9.13
CA ASP A 82 9.05 20.06 -9.35
C ASP A 82 9.22 20.86 -8.05
N VAL A 83 8.73 20.33 -6.92
CA VAL A 83 8.82 20.98 -5.60
C VAL A 83 10.08 20.53 -4.84
N GLY A 84 10.67 19.37 -5.18
CA GLY A 84 11.81 18.82 -4.44
C GLY A 84 11.42 18.20 -3.09
N MET A 85 10.15 17.83 -2.90
CA MET A 85 9.65 17.34 -1.62
C MET A 85 10.17 15.92 -1.33
N PRO A 86 10.64 15.62 -0.10
CA PRO A 86 10.92 14.25 0.31
C PRO A 86 9.66 13.39 0.23
N LYS A 87 9.81 12.13 -0.20
CA LYS A 87 8.69 11.21 -0.41
C LYS A 87 7.80 11.03 0.82
N SER A 88 8.39 10.89 2.01
CA SER A 88 7.63 10.76 3.27
C SER A 88 6.78 12.00 3.57
N VAL A 89 7.35 13.19 3.37
CA VAL A 89 6.65 14.46 3.55
C VAL A 89 5.51 14.61 2.54
N ALA A 90 5.73 14.21 1.28
CA ALA A 90 4.69 14.20 0.27
C ALA A 90 3.53 13.27 0.64
N ILE A 91 3.80 12.09 1.19
CA ILE A 91 2.76 11.17 1.68
C ILE A 91 1.99 11.81 2.82
N GLU A 92 2.68 12.40 3.80
CA GLU A 92 2.05 13.02 4.96
C GLU A 92 1.11 14.16 4.55
N ILE A 93 1.59 15.11 3.75
CA ILE A 93 0.81 16.27 3.30
C ILE A 93 -0.38 15.81 2.44
N LEU A 94 -0.14 14.91 1.49
CA LEU A 94 -1.20 14.44 0.60
C LEU A 94 -2.25 13.63 1.38
N SER A 95 -1.83 12.84 2.38
CA SER A 95 -2.74 12.12 3.27
C SER A 95 -3.59 13.09 4.09
N HIS A 96 -2.99 14.14 4.64
CA HIS A 96 -3.69 15.16 5.40
C HIS A 96 -4.78 15.84 4.56
N GLU A 97 -4.44 16.29 3.35
CA GLU A 97 -5.38 16.93 2.41
C GLU A 97 -6.52 15.99 2.01
N LEU A 98 -6.22 14.70 1.79
CA LEU A 98 -7.23 13.70 1.45
C LEU A 98 -8.20 13.45 2.61
N ILE A 99 -7.70 13.35 3.85
CA ILE A 99 -8.54 13.15 5.04
C ILE A 99 -9.43 14.38 5.29
N LEU A 100 -8.90 15.59 5.09
CA LEU A 100 -9.68 16.82 5.21
C LEU A 100 -10.83 16.87 4.21
N ARG A 101 -10.59 16.45 2.97
CA ARG A 101 -11.59 16.50 1.89
C ARG A 101 -12.58 15.33 1.94
N TYR A 102 -12.15 14.17 2.45
CA TYR A 102 -12.95 12.96 2.60
C TYR A 102 -12.92 12.47 4.06
N PRO A 103 -13.72 13.06 4.96
CA PRO A 103 -13.79 12.64 6.36
C PRO A 103 -14.18 11.16 6.47
N GLY A 104 -13.36 10.37 7.17
CA GLY A 104 -13.57 8.92 7.34
C GLY A 104 -12.93 8.04 6.26
N LEU A 105 -12.21 8.62 5.29
CA LEU A 105 -11.42 7.85 4.33
C LEU A 105 -10.28 7.10 5.03
N LEU A 106 -10.22 5.79 4.83
CA LEU A 106 -9.11 4.95 5.30
C LEU A 106 -8.04 4.88 4.21
N LEU A 107 -6.95 5.63 4.39
CA LEU A 107 -5.84 5.62 3.45
C LEU A 107 -4.97 4.36 3.61
N PRO A 108 -4.45 3.82 2.50
CA PRO A 108 -3.51 2.70 2.57
C PRO A 108 -2.23 3.13 3.29
N PRO A 109 -1.64 2.27 4.15
CA PRO A 109 -0.41 2.60 4.85
C PRO A 109 0.76 2.73 3.85
N GLU A 110 1.75 3.56 4.21
CA GLU A 110 3.01 3.63 3.48
C GLU A 110 3.65 2.23 3.46
N GLY A 111 4.00 1.76 2.26
CA GLY A 111 4.62 0.47 2.05
C GLY A 111 6.05 0.62 1.54
N ARG A 112 6.85 -0.43 1.66
CA ARG A 112 8.25 -0.47 1.17
C ARG A 112 8.41 -0.24 -0.34
N LYS A 113 7.31 -0.35 -1.10
CA LYS A 113 7.27 -0.16 -2.56
C LYS A 113 7.34 1.32 -2.98
N GLY A 114 7.35 2.25 -2.03
CA GLY A 114 7.60 3.68 -2.28
C GLY A 114 6.37 4.49 -2.72
N PHE A 115 6.62 5.77 -2.98
CA PHE A 115 5.59 6.80 -3.22
C PHE A 115 4.64 6.46 -4.36
N LEU A 116 5.17 6.10 -5.53
CA LEU A 116 4.37 5.83 -6.72
C LEU A 116 3.40 4.65 -6.53
N ALA A 117 3.86 3.58 -5.86
CA ALA A 117 3.00 2.44 -5.51
C ALA A 117 1.95 2.80 -4.45
N TRP A 118 2.26 3.74 -3.56
CA TRP A 118 1.28 4.28 -2.63
C TRP A 118 0.20 5.10 -3.36
N ILE A 119 0.58 6.02 -4.27
CA ILE A 119 -0.38 6.79 -5.07
C ILE A 119 -1.30 5.90 -5.89
N ARG A 120 -0.79 4.83 -6.50
CA ARG A 120 -1.63 3.87 -7.24
C ARG A 120 -2.71 3.22 -6.35
N ARG A 121 -2.38 2.88 -5.10
CA ARG A 121 -3.35 2.35 -4.13
C ARG A 121 -4.33 3.41 -3.65
N VAL A 122 -3.91 4.68 -3.60
CA VAL A 122 -4.84 5.78 -3.30
C VAL A 122 -5.77 6.04 -4.50
N ALA A 123 -5.27 5.95 -5.73
CA ALA A 123 -6.07 6.13 -6.95
C ALA A 123 -7.14 5.05 -7.14
N SER A 124 -7.03 3.89 -6.50
CA SER A 124 -8.10 2.88 -6.50
C SER A 124 -9.27 3.24 -5.57
N ILE A 125 -9.12 4.22 -4.68
CA ILE A 125 -10.16 4.64 -3.71
C ILE A 125 -10.56 6.11 -3.86
N VAL A 126 -9.71 6.95 -4.47
CA VAL A 126 -9.96 8.37 -4.72
C VAL A 126 -9.92 8.63 -6.23
N PRO A 127 -10.86 9.40 -6.79
CA PRO A 127 -10.84 9.76 -8.21
C PRO A 127 -9.52 10.43 -8.63
N GLU A 128 -8.95 10.00 -9.76
CA GLU A 128 -7.68 10.52 -10.28
C GLU A 128 -7.64 12.04 -10.46
N LYS A 129 -8.73 12.61 -11.00
CA LYS A 129 -8.86 14.05 -11.20
C LYS A 129 -8.71 14.82 -9.90
N GLU A 130 -9.24 14.28 -8.80
CA GLU A 130 -9.13 14.88 -7.47
C GLU A 130 -7.71 14.75 -6.93
N LEU A 131 -7.05 13.60 -7.11
CA LEU A 131 -5.65 13.43 -6.74
C LEU A 131 -4.73 14.43 -7.44
N LEU A 132 -4.90 14.60 -8.75
CA LEU A 132 -4.12 15.54 -9.52
C LEU A 132 -4.39 16.99 -9.12
N HIS A 133 -5.66 17.33 -8.85
CA HIS A 133 -6.05 18.65 -8.38
C HIS A 133 -5.44 18.97 -7.01
N ILE A 134 -5.47 18.03 -6.05
CA ILE A 134 -4.84 18.18 -4.73
C ILE A 134 -3.33 18.34 -4.87
N ALA A 135 -2.67 17.49 -5.66
CA ALA A 135 -1.23 17.58 -5.90
C ALA A 135 -0.83 18.94 -6.51
N THR A 136 -1.62 19.44 -7.45
CA THR A 136 -1.40 20.77 -8.07
C THR A 136 -1.54 21.89 -7.04
N ASN A 137 -2.54 21.83 -6.15
CA ASN A 137 -2.73 22.82 -5.10
C ASN A 137 -1.58 22.80 -4.08
N ILE A 138 -1.11 21.61 -3.69
CA ILE A 138 0.07 21.45 -2.82
C ILE A 138 1.31 22.08 -3.49
N ARG A 139 1.55 21.79 -4.77
CA ARG A 139 2.66 22.35 -5.53
C ARG A 139 2.59 23.87 -5.61
N ASN A 140 1.41 24.43 -5.91
CA ASN A 140 1.24 25.87 -6.00
C ASN A 140 1.49 26.57 -4.66
N ARG A 141 0.94 26.05 -3.55
CA ARG A 141 1.25 26.57 -2.21
C ARG A 141 2.74 26.51 -1.90
N SER A 142 3.36 25.36 -2.17
CA SER A 142 4.79 25.16 -1.89
C SER A 142 5.70 26.10 -2.70
N VAL A 143 5.32 26.45 -3.93
CA VAL A 143 6.09 27.37 -4.79
C VAL A 143 5.84 28.84 -4.43
N HIS A 144 4.63 29.19 -3.99
CA HIS A 144 4.24 30.59 -3.73
C HIS A 144 4.41 31.03 -2.27
N ASP A 145 4.41 30.11 -1.30
CA ASP A 145 4.52 30.43 0.12
C ASP A 145 5.98 30.60 0.60
N LEU A 146 6.98 30.38 -0.26
CA LEU A 146 8.35 30.81 0.05
C LEU A 146 8.37 32.34 0.09
N PRO A 147 8.78 32.98 1.22
CA PRO A 147 8.88 34.42 1.29
C PRO A 147 9.79 34.86 0.17
N THR A 148 9.20 35.57 -0.79
CA THR A 148 9.92 36.11 -1.91
C THR A 148 10.81 37.19 -1.30
N ASP A 149 12.07 36.85 -1.05
CA ASP A 149 13.07 37.72 -0.43
C ASP A 149 13.59 38.73 -1.48
N TRP A 150 12.68 39.39 -2.19
CA TRP A 150 13.01 40.54 -3.05
C TRP A 150 13.29 41.73 -2.15
N ARG A 151 14.44 41.66 -1.47
CA ARG A 151 15.12 42.86 -0.98
C ARG A 151 15.40 43.76 -2.19
N LEU A 152 14.53 44.75 -2.39
CA LEU A 152 14.83 45.93 -3.19
C LEU A 152 16.15 46.51 -2.66
N LYS A 153 17.19 46.47 -3.49
CA LYS A 153 18.41 47.27 -3.30
C LYS A 153 18.16 48.69 -3.74
#